data_AF-A0A257WZD8-F1
#
_entry.id   AF-A0A257WZD8-F1
#
_cell.length_a   1.000
_cell.length_b   1.000
_cell.length_c   1.000
_cell.angle_alpha   90.00
_cell.angle_beta   90.00
_cell.angle_gamma   90.00
#
_symmetry.space_group_name_H-M   'P 1'
#
loop_
_entity.id
_entity.type
_entity.pdbx_description
1 polymer ?
#
loop_
_entity_poly.entity_id
_entity_poly.type
_entity_poly.pdbx_seq_one_letter_code
_entity_poly.pdbx_strand_id
1 'polypeptide(L)'
;MQADRIVNDLFVALRFYSRLPLPALAREEAPFAVPSLKRIAYAIPLAGAVIGFVGGACLLLATLLGLPSLLSAILAVSALVLVTGAFHEDGLADTADGFGGGRDRDSKLLIMRDSRIGSYGGAALCLSLLMRVGVLDGLLHAAGAGVTLILLVAAGAANLKVTWPEDMKLAELILRTREASP
;
A
#
# COMPACT_ATOMS: atom_id res chain seq x y z
N MET A 1 6.05 28.83 4.12
CA MET A 1 5.07 28.40 5.15
C MET A 1 4.09 27.35 4.65
N GLN A 2 3.38 27.55 3.51
CA GLN A 2 2.44 26.55 2.96
C GLN A 2 3.13 25.46 2.11
N ALA A 3 4.13 25.83 1.30
CA ALA A 3 4.92 24.88 0.52
C ALA A 3 5.71 23.91 1.42
N ASP A 4 6.34 24.42 2.48
CA ASP A 4 7.08 23.60 3.47
C ASP A 4 6.17 22.55 4.13
N ARG A 5 4.89 22.89 4.33
CA ARG A 5 3.91 21.98 4.91
C ARG A 5 3.52 20.85 3.95
N ILE A 6 3.35 21.14 2.68
CA ILE A 6 3.02 20.13 1.65
C ILE A 6 4.18 19.14 1.50
N VAL A 7 5.42 19.63 1.44
CA VAL A 7 6.62 18.79 1.35
C VAL A 7 6.73 17.90 2.59
N ASN A 8 6.53 18.45 3.79
CA ASN A 8 6.51 17.65 5.02
C ASN A 8 5.42 16.57 4.98
N ASP A 9 4.19 16.91 4.63
CA ASP A 9 3.07 15.96 4.61
C ASP A 9 3.28 14.86 3.55
N LEU A 10 3.92 15.18 2.42
CA LEU A 10 4.35 14.19 1.42
C LEU A 10 5.41 13.23 1.98
N PHE A 11 6.46 13.74 2.65
CA PHE A 11 7.51 12.90 3.24
C PHE A 11 6.97 12.02 4.36
N VAL A 12 6.04 12.55 5.16
CA VAL A 12 5.29 11.78 6.15
C VAL A 12 4.48 10.66 5.47
N ALA A 13 3.72 10.97 4.41
CA ALA A 13 2.93 9.98 3.69
C ALA A 13 3.81 8.90 3.04
N LEU A 14 4.92 9.29 2.40
CA LEU A 14 5.86 8.34 1.81
C LEU A 14 6.51 7.44 2.86
N ARG A 15 6.91 7.94 4.02
CA ARG A 15 7.44 7.09 5.11
C ARG A 15 6.40 6.13 5.67
N PHE A 16 5.14 6.53 5.69
CA PHE A 16 4.07 5.67 6.18
C PHE A 16 3.70 4.56 5.19
N TYR A 17 3.61 4.89 3.90
CA TYR A 17 3.18 3.94 2.86
C TYR A 17 4.33 3.25 2.11
N SER A 18 5.59 3.58 2.42
CA SER A 18 6.78 2.99 1.80
C SER A 18 7.94 2.83 2.77
N ARG A 19 8.90 1.98 2.41
CA ARG A 19 10.19 1.78 3.05
C ARG A 19 11.30 2.62 2.41
N LEU A 20 10.95 3.70 1.70
CA LEU A 20 11.94 4.61 1.16
C LEU A 20 12.70 5.29 2.30
N PRO A 21 14.05 5.32 2.28
CA PRO A 21 14.86 5.91 3.34
C PRO A 21 14.81 7.45 3.23
N LEU A 22 13.71 8.05 3.70
CA LEU A 22 13.51 9.49 3.67
C LEU A 22 13.98 10.13 4.99
N PRO A 23 14.77 11.22 4.93
CA PRO A 23 15.24 11.91 6.13
C PRO A 23 14.10 12.60 6.87
N ALA A 24 14.27 12.79 8.17
CA ALA A 24 13.44 13.70 8.94
C ALA A 24 13.65 15.14 8.46
N LEU A 25 12.57 15.89 8.23
CA LEU A 25 12.65 17.29 7.83
C LEU A 25 12.70 18.22 9.06
N ALA A 26 13.43 19.33 8.94
CA ALA A 26 13.75 20.25 10.04
C ALA A 26 12.55 20.89 10.77
N ARG A 27 11.32 20.73 10.26
CA ARG A 27 10.08 21.28 10.83
C ARG A 27 9.06 20.19 11.17
N GLU A 28 9.51 18.96 11.32
CA GLU A 28 8.67 17.86 11.83
C GLU A 28 8.67 17.89 13.36
N GLU A 29 7.48 18.05 13.96
CA GLU A 29 7.31 18.04 15.43
C GLU A 29 7.65 16.68 16.05
N ALA A 30 7.33 15.59 15.34
CA ALA A 30 7.60 14.22 15.77
C ALA A 30 8.00 13.35 14.57
N PRO A 31 9.29 13.35 14.18
CA PRO A 31 9.78 12.51 13.10
C PRO A 31 9.52 11.02 13.37
N PHE A 32 9.11 10.28 12.35
CA PHE A 32 8.84 8.83 12.41
C PHE A 32 7.66 8.40 13.30
N ALA A 33 6.90 9.33 13.88
CA ALA A 33 5.66 9.01 14.57
C ALA A 33 4.56 8.59 13.57
N VAL A 34 3.58 7.81 14.05
CA VAL A 34 2.39 7.46 13.26
C VAL A 34 1.64 8.74 12.91
N PRO A 35 1.44 9.05 11.62
CA PRO A 35 0.82 10.31 11.24
C PRO A 35 -0.69 10.27 11.40
N SER A 36 -1.29 11.47 11.58
CA SER A 36 -2.72 11.63 11.42
C SER A 36 -3.09 11.42 9.94
N LEU A 37 -3.78 10.31 9.63
CA LEU A 37 -4.23 10.01 8.27
C LEU A 37 -5.11 11.13 7.70
N LYS A 38 -5.95 11.75 8.54
CA LYS A 38 -6.77 12.91 8.16
C LYS A 38 -5.92 14.10 7.70
N ARG A 39 -4.77 14.34 8.36
CA ARG A 39 -3.85 15.42 7.99
C ARG A 39 -3.18 15.13 6.65
N ILE A 40 -2.72 13.91 6.42
CA ILE A 40 -1.94 13.57 5.22
C ILE A 40 -2.81 13.11 4.04
N ALA A 41 -4.13 13.03 4.19
CA ALA A 41 -5.05 12.46 3.20
C ALA A 41 -4.86 13.06 1.79
N TYR A 42 -4.65 14.37 1.70
CA TYR A 42 -4.43 15.07 0.43
C TYR A 42 -3.06 14.78 -0.22
N ALA A 43 -2.08 14.33 0.58
CA ALA A 43 -0.74 13.98 0.13
C ALA A 43 -0.63 12.50 -0.30
N ILE A 44 -1.61 11.65 0.07
CA ILE A 44 -1.64 10.23 -0.30
C ILE A 44 -1.60 10.01 -1.82
N PRO A 45 -2.37 10.74 -2.67
CA PRO A 45 -2.25 10.61 -4.12
C PRO A 45 -0.84 10.86 -4.63
N LEU A 46 -0.16 11.87 -4.08
CA LEU A 46 1.17 12.23 -4.53
C LEU A 46 2.21 11.19 -4.08
N ALA A 47 2.08 10.68 -2.85
CA ALA A 47 2.89 9.57 -2.37
C ALA A 47 2.67 8.30 -3.23
N GLY A 48 1.41 7.99 -3.54
CA GLY A 48 1.04 6.89 -4.42
C GLY A 48 1.58 7.04 -5.84
N ALA A 49 1.55 8.25 -6.40
CA ALA A 49 2.13 8.55 -7.71
C ALA A 49 3.65 8.28 -7.72
N VAL A 50 4.36 8.65 -6.65
CA VAL A 50 5.80 8.37 -6.50
C VAL A 50 6.06 6.87 -6.42
N ILE A 51 5.28 6.12 -5.65
CA ILE A 51 5.42 4.65 -5.55
C ILE A 51 5.14 4.00 -6.92
N GLY A 52 4.07 4.43 -7.60
CA GLY A 52 3.73 3.98 -8.95
C GLY A 52 4.82 4.30 -9.96
N PHE A 53 5.47 5.46 -9.85
CA PHE A 53 6.62 5.83 -10.66
C PHE A 53 7.80 4.87 -10.44
N VAL A 54 8.10 4.46 -9.21
CA VAL A 54 9.20 3.49 -8.97
C VAL A 54 8.93 2.15 -9.67
N GLY A 55 7.70 1.63 -9.57
CA GLY A 55 7.32 0.41 -10.29
C GLY A 55 7.39 0.58 -11.81
N GLY A 56 6.85 1.68 -12.33
CA GLY A 56 6.86 1.99 -13.76
C GLY A 56 8.26 2.25 -14.32
N ALA A 57 9.13 2.90 -13.56
CA ALA A 57 10.53 3.11 -13.93
C ALA A 57 11.29 1.78 -13.97
N CYS A 58 11.08 0.90 -12.99
CA CYS A 58 11.65 -0.45 -13.01
C CYS A 58 11.20 -1.24 -14.25
N LEU A 59 9.90 -1.19 -14.58
CA LEU A 59 9.33 -1.80 -15.78
C LEU A 59 9.95 -1.25 -17.06
N LEU A 60 10.03 0.08 -17.18
CA LEU A 60 10.57 0.75 -18.36
C LEU A 60 12.05 0.41 -18.54
N LEU A 61 12.85 0.49 -17.47
CA LEU A 61 14.27 0.13 -17.51
C LEU A 61 14.46 -1.34 -17.91
N ALA A 62 13.66 -2.25 -17.35
CA ALA A 62 13.73 -3.65 -17.72
C ALA A 62 13.42 -3.87 -19.21
N THR A 63 12.40 -3.19 -19.73
CA THR A 63 12.04 -3.27 -21.15
C THR A 63 13.14 -2.69 -22.04
N LEU A 64 13.75 -1.56 -21.65
CA LEU A 64 14.84 -0.92 -22.39
C LEU A 64 16.13 -1.76 -22.40
N LEU A 65 16.34 -2.59 -21.38
CA LEU A 65 17.42 -3.58 -21.33
C LEU A 65 17.14 -4.82 -22.18
N GLY A 66 15.99 -4.90 -22.86
CA GLY A 66 15.62 -6.03 -23.71
C GLY A 66 15.09 -7.25 -22.97
N LEU A 67 14.68 -7.10 -21.70
CA LEU A 67 14.08 -8.18 -20.93
C LEU A 67 12.68 -8.53 -21.50
N PRO A 68 12.26 -9.80 -21.46
CA PRO A 68 10.90 -10.19 -21.82
C PRO A 68 9.84 -9.41 -21.04
N SER A 69 8.70 -9.16 -21.66
CA SER A 69 7.60 -8.38 -21.06
C SER A 69 7.14 -8.96 -19.71
N LEU A 70 7.01 -10.29 -19.63
CA LEU A 70 6.64 -10.98 -18.41
C LEU A 70 7.64 -10.72 -17.28
N LEU A 71 8.94 -10.76 -17.58
CA LEU A 71 9.98 -10.51 -16.59
C LEU A 71 10.00 -9.03 -16.17
N SER A 72 9.77 -8.11 -17.12
CA SER A 72 9.62 -6.68 -16.83
C SER A 72 8.44 -6.40 -15.90
N ALA A 73 7.30 -7.07 -16.13
CA ALA A 73 6.11 -6.99 -15.27
C ALA A 73 6.36 -7.56 -13.87
N ILE A 74 7.03 -8.72 -13.76
CA ILE A 74 7.41 -9.32 -12.48
C ILE A 74 8.30 -8.35 -11.69
N LEU A 75 9.36 -7.82 -12.31
CA LEU A 75 10.29 -6.88 -11.66
C LEU A 75 9.56 -5.62 -11.18
N ALA A 76 8.63 -5.09 -11.96
CA ALA A 76 7.81 -3.94 -11.59
C ALA A 76 6.96 -4.22 -10.34
N VAL A 77 6.26 -5.36 -10.31
CA VAL A 77 5.45 -5.77 -9.14
C VAL A 77 6.34 -6.03 -7.94
N SER A 78 7.48 -6.72 -8.10
CA SER A 78 8.45 -6.93 -7.03
C SER A 78 8.98 -5.61 -6.46
N ALA A 79 9.32 -4.64 -7.31
CA ALA A 79 9.75 -3.32 -6.89
C ALA A 79 8.66 -2.62 -6.06
N LEU A 80 7.40 -2.67 -6.49
CA LEU A 80 6.28 -2.11 -5.73
C LEU A 80 6.12 -2.77 -4.35
N VAL A 81 6.17 -4.11 -4.28
CA VAL A 81 6.07 -4.86 -3.02
C VAL A 81 7.22 -4.51 -2.07
N LEU A 82 8.46 -4.43 -2.59
CA LEU A 82 9.63 -4.09 -1.77
C LEU A 82 9.57 -2.64 -1.27
N VAL A 83 9.20 -1.71 -2.14
CA VAL A 83 9.07 -0.29 -1.80
C VAL A 83 7.97 -0.05 -0.79
N THR A 84 6.82 -0.73 -0.89
CA THR A 84 5.75 -0.61 0.12
C THR A 84 6.02 -1.44 1.37
N GLY A 85 7.01 -2.33 1.33
CA GLY A 85 7.28 -3.25 2.43
C GLY A 85 6.21 -4.31 2.63
N ALA A 86 5.52 -4.70 1.55
CA ALA A 86 4.40 -5.62 1.52
C ALA A 86 3.18 -5.16 2.37
N PHE A 87 3.05 -3.87 2.67
CA PHE A 87 1.99 -3.35 3.55
C PHE A 87 0.57 -3.66 3.06
N HIS A 88 0.35 -3.66 1.74
CA HIS A 88 -0.97 -3.96 1.17
C HIS A 88 -1.22 -5.46 1.07
N GLU A 89 -0.15 -6.21 0.79
CA GLU A 89 -0.13 -7.66 0.68
C GLU A 89 -0.44 -8.29 2.04
N ASP A 90 0.17 -7.79 3.11
CA ASP A 90 -0.08 -8.20 4.51
C ASP A 90 -1.56 -8.03 4.88
N GLY A 91 -2.10 -6.81 4.73
CA GLY A 91 -3.51 -6.56 5.01
C GLY A 91 -4.48 -7.36 4.13
N LEU A 92 -4.10 -7.70 2.89
CA LEU A 92 -4.90 -8.57 2.03
C LEU A 92 -4.90 -10.01 2.56
N ALA A 93 -3.74 -10.52 2.97
CA ALA A 93 -3.60 -11.86 3.52
C ALA A 93 -4.38 -12.00 4.84
N ASP A 94 -4.18 -11.06 5.78
CA ASP A 94 -4.88 -11.02 7.07
C ASP A 94 -6.40 -10.97 6.87
N THR A 95 -6.85 -10.16 5.91
CA THR A 95 -8.28 -10.06 5.61
C THR A 95 -8.83 -11.35 5.03
N ALA A 96 -8.13 -11.97 4.09
CA ALA A 96 -8.57 -13.23 3.51
C ALA A 96 -8.59 -14.37 4.54
N ASP A 97 -7.56 -14.49 5.38
CA ASP A 97 -7.49 -15.51 6.44
C ASP A 97 -8.51 -15.26 7.55
N GLY A 98 -8.65 -14.00 7.98
CA GLY A 98 -9.68 -13.61 8.93
C GLY A 98 -11.05 -14.03 8.44
N PHE A 99 -11.46 -13.59 7.25
CA PHE A 99 -12.78 -13.90 6.71
C PHE A 99 -12.99 -15.36 6.30
N GLY A 100 -11.94 -16.06 5.86
CA GLY A 100 -12.02 -17.46 5.46
C GLY A 100 -11.99 -18.46 6.63
N GLY A 101 -11.30 -18.11 7.73
CA GLY A 101 -11.14 -18.98 8.90
C GLY A 101 -12.01 -18.62 10.11
N GLY A 102 -12.45 -17.36 10.25
CA GLY A 102 -13.22 -16.88 11.40
C GLY A 102 -14.73 -16.97 11.20
N ARG A 103 -15.45 -17.48 12.20
CA ARG A 103 -16.92 -17.69 12.16
C ARG A 103 -17.71 -16.48 12.63
N ASP A 104 -17.13 -15.69 13.51
CA ASP A 104 -17.71 -14.52 14.18
C ASP A 104 -16.68 -13.37 14.19
N ARG A 105 -17.10 -12.17 14.61
CA ARG A 105 -16.22 -10.99 14.58
C ARG A 105 -14.94 -11.18 15.41
N ASP A 106 -15.03 -11.79 16.58
CA ASP A 106 -13.91 -11.92 17.50
C ASP A 106 -12.91 -12.94 16.99
N SER A 107 -13.39 -14.07 16.45
CA SER A 107 -12.51 -15.06 15.81
C SER A 107 -11.81 -14.52 14.56
N LYS A 108 -12.50 -13.72 13.73
CA LYS A 108 -11.87 -13.06 12.56
C LYS A 108 -10.74 -12.11 12.98
N LEU A 109 -11.00 -11.28 14.00
CA LEU A 109 -10.00 -10.33 14.52
C LEU A 109 -8.84 -11.03 15.23
N LEU A 110 -9.07 -12.19 15.85
CA LEU A 110 -8.01 -13.01 16.42
C LEU A 110 -7.08 -13.53 15.31
N ILE A 111 -7.64 -14.05 14.22
CA ILE A 111 -6.87 -14.57 13.08
C ILE A 111 -6.08 -13.45 12.39
N MET A 112 -6.68 -12.29 12.15
CA MET A 112 -5.99 -11.11 11.57
C MET A 112 -4.81 -10.59 12.42
N ARG A 113 -4.74 -10.96 13.70
CA ARG A 113 -3.61 -10.58 14.60
C ARG A 113 -2.53 -11.65 14.67
N ASP A 114 -2.79 -12.82 14.09
CA ASP A 114 -1.82 -13.89 13.99
C ASP A 114 -0.87 -13.60 12.84
N SER A 115 0.43 -13.61 13.09
CA SER A 115 1.45 -13.39 12.05
C SER A 115 1.60 -14.55 11.05
N ARG A 116 0.92 -15.69 11.29
CA ARG A 116 1.00 -16.87 10.42
C ARG A 116 0.04 -16.72 9.25
N ILE A 117 0.56 -16.95 8.05
CA ILE A 117 -0.27 -17.02 6.84
C ILE A 117 -1.07 -18.32 6.79
N GLY A 118 -2.37 -18.20 6.51
CA GLY A 118 -3.27 -19.30 6.25
C GLY A 118 -3.44 -19.60 4.75
N SER A 119 -4.27 -20.60 4.44
CA SER A 119 -4.52 -21.00 3.05
C SER A 119 -5.29 -19.95 2.25
N TYR A 120 -6.19 -19.19 2.90
CA TYR A 120 -6.95 -18.14 2.24
C TYR A 120 -6.07 -16.92 1.93
N GLY A 121 -5.22 -16.51 2.87
CA GLY A 121 -4.23 -15.45 2.67
C GLY A 121 -3.24 -15.82 1.58
N GLY A 122 -2.71 -17.04 1.60
CA GLY A 122 -1.84 -17.56 0.54
C GLY A 122 -2.50 -17.54 -0.83
N ALA A 123 -3.75 -18.02 -0.94
CA ALA A 123 -4.50 -17.99 -2.19
C ALA A 123 -4.77 -16.56 -2.69
N ALA A 124 -5.17 -15.65 -1.80
CA ALA A 124 -5.44 -14.25 -2.13
C ALA A 124 -4.18 -13.54 -2.64
N LEU A 125 -3.03 -13.75 -2.00
CA LEU A 125 -1.74 -13.22 -2.46
C LEU A 125 -1.35 -13.75 -3.82
N CYS A 126 -1.45 -15.07 -4.04
CA CYS A 126 -1.15 -15.68 -5.33
C CYS A 126 -2.01 -15.09 -6.44
N LEU A 127 -3.33 -15.03 -6.25
CA LEU A 127 -4.25 -14.48 -7.25
C LEU A 127 -3.98 -13.00 -7.52
N SER A 128 -3.74 -12.20 -6.47
CA SER A 128 -3.45 -10.77 -6.57
C SER A 128 -2.15 -10.50 -7.35
N LEU A 129 -1.06 -11.19 -7.01
CA LEU A 129 0.23 -11.02 -7.68
C LEU A 129 0.18 -11.48 -9.13
N LEU A 130 -0.43 -12.64 -9.41
CA LEU A 130 -0.61 -13.14 -10.77
C LEU A 130 -1.44 -12.19 -11.63
N MET A 131 -2.52 -11.64 -11.08
CA MET A 131 -3.36 -10.67 -11.79
C MET A 131 -2.60 -9.39 -12.10
N ARG A 132 -1.85 -8.83 -11.14
CA ARG A 132 -1.04 -7.62 -11.35
C ARG A 132 0.03 -7.85 -12.42
N VAL A 133 0.74 -8.97 -12.37
CA VAL A 133 1.74 -9.31 -13.38
C VAL A 133 1.10 -9.50 -14.76
N GLY A 134 0.01 -10.26 -14.86
CA GLY A 134 -0.69 -10.49 -16.12
C GLY A 134 -1.24 -9.21 -16.74
N VAL A 135 -1.78 -8.29 -15.94
CA VAL A 135 -2.24 -6.98 -16.41
C VAL A 135 -1.08 -6.14 -16.95
N LEU A 136 0.06 -6.09 -16.25
CA LEU A 136 1.22 -5.32 -16.71
C LEU A 136 1.86 -5.92 -17.97
N ASP A 137 1.95 -7.25 -18.06
CA ASP A 137 2.41 -7.92 -19.28
C ASP A 137 1.46 -7.63 -20.46
N GLY A 138 0.15 -7.72 -20.26
CA GLY A 138 -0.84 -7.37 -21.29
C GLY A 138 -0.76 -5.91 -21.73
N LEU A 139 -0.58 -4.98 -20.78
CA LEU A 139 -0.43 -3.55 -21.07
C LEU A 139 0.87 -3.24 -21.83
N LEU A 140 1.96 -3.94 -21.52
CA LEU A 140 3.21 -3.82 -22.27
C LEU A 140 3.02 -4.20 -23.75
N HIS A 141 2.30 -5.28 -24.03
CA HIS A 141 1.98 -5.69 -25.41
C HIS A 141 1.00 -4.74 -26.10
N ALA A 142 -0.02 -4.26 -25.38
CA ALA A 142 -1.10 -3.46 -25.97
C ALA A 142 -0.73 -1.98 -26.18
N ALA A 143 0.05 -1.40 -25.28
CA ALA A 143 0.28 0.06 -25.20
C ALA A 143 1.75 0.47 -25.04
N GLY A 144 2.66 -0.49 -24.82
CA GLY A 144 4.09 -0.23 -24.64
C GLY A 144 4.46 0.29 -23.24
N ALA A 145 5.77 0.31 -22.96
CA ALA A 145 6.30 0.61 -21.64
C ALA A 145 6.02 2.03 -21.15
N GLY A 146 6.06 3.03 -22.04
CA GLY A 146 5.82 4.43 -21.68
C GLY A 146 4.40 4.68 -21.16
N VAL A 147 3.39 4.16 -21.86
CA VAL A 147 1.99 4.24 -21.42
C VAL A 147 1.76 3.42 -20.16
N THR A 148 2.34 2.23 -20.07
CA THR A 148 2.25 1.37 -18.88
C THR A 148 2.80 2.07 -17.63
N LEU A 149 3.91 2.81 -17.74
CA LEU A 149 4.44 3.64 -16.66
C LEU A 149 3.45 4.72 -16.23
N ILE A 150 2.88 5.47 -17.18
CA ILE A 150 1.90 6.52 -16.88
C ILE A 150 0.68 5.92 -16.16
N LEU A 151 0.19 4.76 -16.61
CA LEU A 151 -0.92 4.06 -15.97
C LEU A 151 -0.57 3.60 -14.55
N LEU A 152 0.67 3.15 -14.30
CA LEU A 152 1.12 2.80 -12.95
C LEU A 152 1.18 4.02 -12.02
N VAL A 153 1.66 5.17 -12.51
CA VAL A 153 1.65 6.43 -11.77
C VAL A 153 0.22 6.86 -11.45
N ALA A 154 -0.68 6.80 -12.43
CA ALA A 154 -2.09 7.13 -12.26
C ALA A 154 -2.79 6.18 -11.28
N ALA A 155 -2.54 4.86 -11.38
CA ALA A 155 -3.07 3.87 -10.45
C ALA A 155 -2.56 4.09 -9.03
N GLY A 156 -1.27 4.41 -8.87
CA GLY A 156 -0.68 4.79 -7.60
C GLY A 156 -1.37 6.02 -7.00
N ALA A 157 -1.60 7.07 -7.80
CA ALA A 157 -2.29 8.28 -7.36
C ALA A 157 -3.77 8.06 -7.03
N ALA A 158 -4.43 7.13 -7.73
CA ALA A 158 -5.83 6.79 -7.57
C ALA A 158 -6.11 5.92 -6.33
N ASN A 159 -5.08 5.36 -5.67
CA ASN A 159 -5.21 4.58 -4.42
C ASN A 159 -5.55 5.48 -3.21
N LEU A 160 -6.65 6.22 -3.33
CA LEU A 160 -7.24 7.01 -2.27
C LEU A 160 -7.95 6.04 -1.31
N LYS A 161 -7.22 5.40 -0.39
CA LYS A 161 -7.84 4.91 0.84
C LYS A 161 -8.20 6.13 1.68
N VAL A 162 -9.29 6.79 1.26
CA VAL A 162 -9.92 7.89 1.98
C VAL A 162 -10.32 7.35 3.34
N THR A 163 -9.75 7.97 4.36
CA THR A 163 -10.15 7.82 5.75
C THR A 163 -11.65 7.98 5.88
N TRP A 164 -12.32 6.96 6.43
CA TRP A 164 -13.69 7.06 6.91
C TRP A 164 -13.81 8.30 7.82
N PRO A 165 -14.62 9.30 7.46
CA PRO A 165 -14.98 10.37 8.36
C PRO A 165 -16.14 9.88 9.24
N GLU A 166 -15.97 10.04 10.55
CA GLU A 166 -17.03 10.08 11.58
C GLU A 166 -17.43 8.80 12.33
N ASP A 167 -16.51 8.19 13.08
CA ASP A 167 -16.83 7.56 14.39
C ASP A 167 -15.62 6.94 15.10
N MET A 168 -14.73 7.81 15.59
CA MET A 168 -13.82 7.49 16.71
C MET A 168 -14.57 6.99 17.96
N LYS A 169 -15.89 7.16 18.00
CA LYS A 169 -16.78 6.59 19.02
C LYS A 169 -16.74 5.06 19.04
N LEU A 170 -16.57 4.37 17.91
CA LEU A 170 -16.51 2.90 17.89
C LEU A 170 -15.19 2.37 18.49
N ALA A 171 -14.07 3.06 18.27
CA ALA A 171 -12.80 2.70 18.88
C ALA A 171 -12.79 3.00 20.39
N GLU A 172 -13.35 4.14 20.81
CA GLU A 172 -13.58 4.42 22.24
C GLU A 172 -14.55 3.42 22.88
N LEU A 173 -15.60 2.99 22.18
CA LEU A 173 -16.58 2.02 22.69
C LEU A 173 -15.92 0.64 22.88
N ILE A 174 -15.05 0.22 21.96
CA ILE A 174 -14.30 -1.05 22.04
C ILE A 174 -13.25 -1.02 23.16
N LEU A 175 -12.63 0.14 23.43
CA LEU A 175 -11.69 0.28 24.54
C LEU A 175 -12.41 0.35 25.89
N ARG A 176 -13.57 1.01 25.95
CA ARG A 176 -14.42 1.09 27.17
C ARG A 176 -15.05 -0.24 27.55
N THR A 177 -15.43 -1.10 26.60
CA THR A 177 -15.91 -2.46 26.92
C THR A 177 -14.81 -3.37 27.45
N ARG A 178 -13.53 -3.03 27.21
CA ARG A 178 -12.38 -3.79 27.71
C ARG A 178 -12.06 -3.49 29.18
N GLU A 179 -12.44 -2.32 29.69
CA GLU A 179 -12.27 -1.92 31.10
C GLU A 179 -13.48 -2.31 31.98
N ALA A 180 -14.60 -2.72 31.37
CA ALA A 180 -15.84 -3.04 32.07
C ALA A 180 -16.07 -4.55 32.33
N SER A 181 -15.09 -5.40 32.05
CA SER A 181 -15.17 -6.84 32.36
C SER A 181 -14.47 -7.12 33.70
N PRO A 182 -15.16 -7.66 34.71
CA PRO A 182 -14.58 -7.97 36.02
C PRO A 182 -13.56 -9.12 35.97
#